data_AF-A0A1Z9GY64-F1
#
_entry.id   AF-A0A1Z9GY64-F1
#
_cell.length_a   1.000
_cell.length_b   1.000
_cell.length_c   1.000
_cell.angle_alpha   90.00
_cell.angle_beta   90.00
_cell.angle_gamma   90.00
#
_symmetry.space_group_name_H-M   'P 1'
#
loop_
_entity.id
_entity.type
_entity.pdbx_description
1 polymer ?
#
loop_
_entity_poly.entity_id
_entity_poly.type
_entity_poly.pdbx_seq_one_letter_code
_entity_poly.pdbx_strand_id
1 'polypeptide(L)'
;MATEKLKFKLVLHATMWNKPPHVEIKLNDKSFYSGDITGTEDKPDVIEFEHELNEGEHYSLEIHRSGKGRNETVINEKGDILNDQLLNIKSIEIDEIDIGGLVYEGVYEPTYAEPWATQQKEAGFELQKTMKNVTSMGHNGVWRFKFKSPFYMWLLENLY
;
A
#
# COMPACT_ATOMS: atom_id res chain seq x y z
N MET A 1 21.23 17.82 -15.36
CA MET A 1 21.13 16.47 -14.74
C MET A 1 20.29 15.65 -15.69
N ALA A 2 20.65 14.39 -15.92
CA ALA A 2 19.82 13.53 -16.75
C ALA A 2 18.54 13.17 -15.98
N THR A 3 17.45 12.99 -16.73
CA THR A 3 16.15 12.60 -16.18
C THR A 3 15.62 11.40 -16.95
N GLU A 4 14.82 10.58 -16.29
CA GLU A 4 14.06 9.50 -16.90
C GLU A 4 12.57 9.71 -16.62
N LYS A 5 11.72 9.42 -17.61
CA LYS A 5 10.27 9.47 -17.42
C LYS A 5 9.76 8.06 -17.27
N LEU A 6 9.18 7.74 -16.11
CA LEU A 6 8.64 6.41 -15.83
C LEU A 6 7.11 6.46 -15.78
N LYS A 7 6.48 5.42 -16.33
CA LYS A 7 5.05 5.14 -16.16
C LYS A 7 4.84 4.22 -14.96
N PHE A 8 3.95 4.60 -14.05
CA PHE A 8 3.55 3.79 -12.91
C PHE A 8 2.14 3.28 -13.14
N LYS A 9 1.91 2.01 -12.84
CA LYS A 9 0.59 1.39 -12.86
C LYS A 9 0.42 0.51 -11.63
N LEU A 10 -0.60 0.83 -10.85
CA LEU A 10 -0.96 0.07 -9.66
C LEU A 10 -2.30 -0.60 -9.90
N VAL A 11 -2.36 -1.91 -9.64
CA VAL A 11 -3.58 -2.70 -9.71
C VAL A 11 -3.99 -3.04 -8.29
N LEU A 12 -5.07 -2.41 -7.81
CA LEU A 12 -5.53 -2.51 -6.43
C LEU A 12 -6.96 -3.06 -6.38
N HIS A 13 -7.28 -3.79 -5.32
CA HIS A 13 -8.66 -4.19 -5.05
C HIS A 13 -8.99 -4.13 -3.56
N ALA A 14 -10.27 -4.02 -3.27
CA ALA A 14 -10.79 -4.02 -1.91
C ALA A 14 -11.42 -5.38 -1.57
N THR A 15 -11.23 -5.81 -0.33
CA THR A 15 -12.14 -6.76 0.33
C THR A 15 -12.99 -5.92 1.26
N MET A 16 -14.28 -5.79 1.01
CA MET A 16 -15.15 -4.88 1.76
C MET A 16 -16.61 -5.35 1.74
N TRP A 17 -17.38 -4.89 2.73
CA TRP A 17 -18.80 -5.21 2.87
C TRP A 17 -19.70 -3.97 3.08
N ASN A 18 -19.09 -2.83 3.46
CA ASN A 18 -19.79 -1.59 3.78
C ASN A 18 -19.18 -0.40 3.04
N LYS A 19 -18.04 0.13 3.51
CA LYS A 19 -17.35 1.25 2.85
C LYS A 19 -16.06 0.80 2.17
N PRO A 20 -15.70 1.41 1.03
CA PRO A 20 -14.40 1.18 0.42
C PRO A 20 -13.25 1.78 1.24
N PRO A 21 -12.05 1.18 1.17
CA PRO A 21 -10.83 1.86 1.58
C PRO A 21 -10.58 3.05 0.65
N HIS A 22 -10.15 4.16 1.23
CA HIS A 22 -9.66 5.31 0.48
C HIS A 22 -8.15 5.22 0.33
N VAL A 23 -7.62 5.54 -0.84
CA VAL A 23 -6.16 5.56 -1.08
C VAL A 23 -5.71 6.90 -1.63
N GLU A 24 -4.54 7.33 -1.20
CA GLU A 24 -3.76 8.37 -1.84
C GLU A 24 -2.41 7.79 -2.31
N ILE A 25 -2.12 7.89 -3.60
CA ILE A 25 -0.87 7.39 -4.19
C ILE A 25 0.10 8.55 -4.36
N LYS A 26 1.28 8.40 -3.76
CA LYS A 26 2.35 9.41 -3.80
C LYS A 26 3.64 8.84 -4.34
N LEU A 27 4.44 9.72 -4.95
CA LEU A 27 5.86 9.48 -5.16
C LEU A 27 6.61 10.57 -4.39
N ASN A 28 7.33 10.16 -3.34
CA ASN A 28 7.81 11.04 -2.27
C ASN A 28 6.62 11.84 -1.70
N ASP A 29 6.66 13.18 -1.77
CA ASP A 29 5.61 14.06 -1.24
C ASP A 29 4.54 14.44 -2.28
N LYS A 30 4.71 14.04 -3.55
CA LYS A 30 3.81 14.43 -4.62
C LYS A 30 2.68 13.42 -4.78
N SER A 31 1.44 13.90 -4.68
CA SER A 31 0.23 13.11 -4.88
C SER A 31 -0.13 13.01 -6.36
N PHE A 32 -0.49 11.80 -6.81
CA PHE A 32 -0.88 11.49 -8.20
C PHE A 32 -2.30 10.95 -8.31
N TYR A 33 -2.83 10.37 -7.23
CA TYR A 33 -4.18 9.86 -7.16
C TYR A 33 -4.71 9.96 -5.73
N SER A 34 -5.98 10.32 -5.57
CA SER A 34 -6.72 10.23 -4.32
C SER A 34 -8.15 9.81 -4.62
N GLY A 35 -8.58 8.68 -4.08
CA GLY A 35 -9.88 8.09 -4.41
C GLY A 35 -10.15 6.80 -3.67
N ASP A 36 -11.40 6.36 -3.74
CA ASP A 36 -11.85 5.11 -3.13
C ASP A 36 -11.54 3.92 -4.04
N ILE A 37 -11.09 2.81 -3.45
CA ILE A 37 -10.91 1.54 -4.18
C ILE A 37 -12.16 0.69 -3.98
N THR A 38 -12.87 0.45 -5.08
CA THR A 38 -14.13 -0.30 -5.13
C THR A 38 -14.02 -1.58 -5.94
N GLY A 39 -12.95 -1.72 -6.73
CA GLY A 39 -12.64 -2.91 -7.51
C GLY A 39 -12.51 -4.15 -6.64
N THR A 40 -12.89 -5.29 -7.20
CA THR A 40 -12.79 -6.62 -6.59
C THR A 40 -11.55 -7.35 -7.11
N GLU A 41 -11.21 -8.51 -6.55
CA GLU A 41 -10.07 -9.29 -7.02
C GLU A 41 -10.16 -9.65 -8.51
N ASP A 42 -11.37 -9.98 -8.98
CA ASP A 42 -11.65 -10.31 -10.39
C ASP A 42 -11.68 -9.06 -11.29
N LYS A 43 -12.14 -7.94 -10.75
CA LYS A 43 -12.23 -6.65 -11.46
C LYS A 43 -11.61 -5.54 -10.63
N PRO A 44 -10.26 -5.48 -10.57
CA PRO A 44 -9.54 -4.52 -9.74
C PRO A 44 -9.59 -3.11 -10.35
N ASP A 45 -9.33 -2.11 -9.52
CA ASP A 45 -9.11 -0.75 -9.96
C ASP A 45 -7.66 -0.61 -10.47
N VAL A 46 -7.50 0.15 -11.55
CA VAL A 46 -6.21 0.40 -12.19
C VAL A 46 -5.93 1.89 -12.11
N ILE A 47 -4.80 2.24 -11.49
CA ILE A 47 -4.34 3.62 -11.33
C ILE A 47 -3.04 3.77 -12.12
N GLU A 48 -3.02 4.71 -13.07
CA GLU A 48 -1.86 4.99 -13.91
C GLU A 48 -1.45 6.46 -13.83
N PHE A 49 -0.14 6.70 -13.76
CA PHE A 49 0.43 8.05 -13.88
C PHE A 49 1.86 7.98 -14.41
N GLU A 50 2.39 9.12 -14.87
CA GLU A 50 3.77 9.24 -15.31
C GLU A 50 4.49 10.33 -14.50
N HIS A 51 5.78 10.11 -14.22
CA HIS A 51 6.60 11.13 -13.59
C HIS A 51 8.02 11.13 -14.12
N GLU A 52 8.61 12.32 -14.21
CA GLU A 52 10.01 12.52 -14.57
C GLU A 52 10.84 12.53 -13.28
N LEU A 53 11.87 11.69 -13.24
CA LEU A 53 12.76 11.47 -12.11
C LEU A 53 14.17 11.94 -12.48
N ASN A 54 14.87 12.52 -11.52
CA ASN A 54 16.27 12.88 -11.67
C ASN A 54 17.16 11.67 -11.41
N GLU A 55 18.11 11.45 -12.31
CA GLU A 55 19.10 10.38 -12.17
C GLU A 55 19.91 10.54 -10.89
N GLY A 56 20.13 9.43 -10.18
CA GLY A 56 20.92 9.36 -8.95
C GLY A 56 20.13 9.61 -7.68
N GLU A 57 18.87 10.06 -7.77
CA GLU A 57 18.00 10.29 -6.62
C GLU A 57 17.25 9.02 -6.16
N HIS A 58 16.88 9.03 -4.89
CA HIS A 58 16.04 8.01 -4.27
C HIS A 58 14.58 8.45 -4.26
N TYR A 59 13.70 7.50 -4.59
CA TYR A 59 12.26 7.71 -4.64
C TYR A 59 11.53 6.69 -3.77
N SER A 60 10.37 7.10 -3.25
CA SER A 60 9.48 6.32 -2.39
C SER A 60 8.10 6.32 -3.03
N LEU A 61 7.67 5.20 -3.61
CA LEU A 61 6.28 5.00 -4.03
C LEU A 61 5.47 4.66 -2.78
N GLU A 62 4.45 5.48 -2.48
CA GLU A 62 3.68 5.38 -1.25
C GLU A 62 2.20 5.17 -1.53
N ILE A 63 1.61 4.22 -0.82
CA ILE A 63 0.17 3.96 -0.80
C ILE A 63 -0.33 4.33 0.59
N HIS A 64 -0.97 5.50 0.69
CA HIS A 64 -1.58 5.98 1.92
C HIS A 64 -3.01 5.46 1.99
N ARG A 65 -3.25 4.48 2.85
CA ARG A 65 -4.57 3.91 3.08
C ARG A 65 -5.28 4.63 4.23
N SER A 66 -6.52 5.02 3.97
CA SER A 66 -7.45 5.56 4.97
C SER A 66 -8.87 5.00 4.75
N GLY A 67 -9.86 5.55 5.47
CA GLY A 67 -11.27 5.17 5.32
C GLY A 67 -11.74 4.00 6.18
N LYS A 68 -10.84 3.32 6.93
CA LYS A 68 -11.24 2.31 7.90
C LYS A 68 -11.74 2.95 9.19
N GLY A 69 -13.05 2.86 9.44
CA GLY A 69 -13.70 3.26 10.69
C GLY A 69 -13.99 2.08 11.62
N ARG A 70 -14.57 2.36 12.80
CA ARG A 70 -14.89 1.35 13.83
C ARG A 70 -15.80 0.22 13.34
N ASN A 71 -16.66 0.49 12.36
CA ASN A 71 -17.64 -0.46 11.85
C ASN A 71 -17.12 -1.26 10.65
N GLU A 72 -15.91 -0.96 10.17
CA GLU A 72 -15.34 -1.65 9.00
C GLU A 72 -14.60 -2.94 9.38
N THR A 73 -14.69 -3.35 10.65
CA THR A 73 -14.33 -4.67 11.15
C THR A 73 -15.44 -5.13 12.07
N VAL A 74 -16.04 -6.29 11.78
CA VAL A 74 -17.08 -6.91 12.61
C VAL A 74 -16.53 -8.21 13.14
N ILE A 75 -16.55 -8.38 14.46
CA ILE A 75 -16.11 -9.60 15.14
C ILE A 75 -17.28 -10.28 15.84
N ASN A 76 -17.23 -11.60 15.99
CA ASN A 76 -18.19 -12.36 16.80
C ASN A 76 -17.79 -12.38 18.29
N GLU A 77 -18.60 -13.04 19.14
CA GLU A 77 -18.34 -13.17 20.58
C GLU A 77 -17.04 -13.92 20.92
N LYS A 78 -16.53 -14.75 19.99
CA LYS A 78 -15.26 -15.48 20.14
C LYS A 78 -14.05 -14.66 19.69
N GLY A 79 -14.27 -13.48 19.11
CA GLY A 79 -13.22 -12.63 18.53
C GLY A 79 -12.89 -12.95 17.08
N ASP A 80 -13.62 -13.86 16.41
CA ASP A 80 -13.40 -14.15 14.99
C ASP A 80 -13.89 -12.98 14.13
N ILE A 81 -13.12 -12.61 13.11
CA ILE A 81 -13.49 -11.58 12.15
C ILE A 81 -14.56 -12.14 11.20
N LEU A 82 -15.77 -11.57 11.26
CA LEU A 82 -16.89 -11.90 10.38
C LEU A 82 -16.84 -11.08 9.09
N ASN A 83 -16.51 -9.80 9.20
CA ASN A 83 -16.35 -8.91 8.05
C ASN A 83 -15.19 -7.97 8.29
N ASP A 84 -14.45 -7.66 7.23
CA ASP A 84 -13.38 -6.68 7.29
C ASP A 84 -13.30 -5.82 6.03
N GLN A 85 -12.69 -4.65 6.17
CA GLN A 85 -12.25 -3.81 5.07
C GLN A 85 -10.74 -3.93 4.92
N LEU A 86 -10.28 -4.45 3.77
CA LEU A 86 -8.89 -4.61 3.37
C LEU A 86 -8.62 -3.88 2.07
N LEU A 87 -7.39 -3.37 1.94
CA LEU A 87 -6.83 -2.93 0.66
C LEU A 87 -5.76 -3.95 0.23
N ASN A 88 -5.84 -4.42 -1.00
CA ASN A 88 -4.94 -5.42 -1.54
C ASN A 88 -4.17 -4.85 -2.74
N ILE A 89 -2.86 -5.06 -2.74
CA ILE A 89 -1.99 -4.81 -3.89
C ILE A 89 -1.95 -6.09 -4.72
N LYS A 90 -2.51 -6.05 -5.93
CA LYS A 90 -2.48 -7.18 -6.86
C LYS A 90 -1.19 -7.22 -7.66
N SER A 91 -0.81 -6.09 -8.24
CA SER A 91 0.47 -5.90 -8.93
C SER A 91 0.83 -4.42 -8.99
N ILE A 92 2.12 -4.15 -9.20
CA ILE A 92 2.66 -2.82 -9.47
C ILE A 92 3.60 -2.96 -10.66
N GLU A 93 3.38 -2.16 -11.69
CA GLU A 93 4.26 -2.05 -12.84
C GLU A 93 4.92 -0.67 -12.84
N ILE A 94 6.23 -0.64 -13.12
CA ILE A 94 7.01 0.58 -13.33
C ILE A 94 7.68 0.46 -14.70
N ASP A 95 7.37 1.39 -15.58
CA ASP A 95 7.79 1.44 -16.99
C ASP A 95 7.49 0.13 -17.74
N GLU A 96 6.24 -0.34 -17.62
CA GLU A 96 5.75 -1.60 -18.21
C GLU A 96 6.42 -2.87 -17.67
N ILE A 97 7.25 -2.76 -16.63
CA ILE A 97 7.87 -3.89 -15.94
C ILE A 97 7.12 -4.18 -14.64
N ASP A 98 6.57 -5.38 -14.50
CA ASP A 98 6.01 -5.88 -13.24
C ASP A 98 7.13 -6.10 -12.22
N ILE A 99 7.04 -5.45 -11.06
CA ILE A 99 8.05 -5.56 -10.01
C ILE A 99 7.96 -6.91 -9.26
N GLY A 100 6.90 -7.69 -9.50
CA GLY A 100 6.73 -9.05 -9.01
C GLY A 100 6.96 -9.18 -7.52
N GLY A 101 7.94 -10.03 -7.13
CA GLY A 101 8.27 -10.29 -5.73
C GLY A 101 8.75 -9.06 -4.94
N LEU A 102 9.22 -8.00 -5.61
CA LEU A 102 9.70 -6.79 -4.93
C LEU A 102 8.58 -6.04 -4.19
N VAL A 103 7.31 -6.31 -4.51
CA VAL A 103 6.18 -5.80 -3.72
C VAL A 103 6.26 -6.25 -2.26
N TYR A 104 6.88 -7.40 -1.97
CA TYR A 104 7.03 -7.89 -0.60
C TYR A 104 8.17 -7.19 0.17
N GLU A 105 9.08 -6.51 -0.53
CA GLU A 105 10.09 -5.63 0.09
C GLU A 105 9.52 -4.28 0.54
N GLY A 106 8.30 -3.95 0.10
CA GLY A 106 7.56 -2.81 0.60
C GLY A 106 7.35 -2.87 2.12
N VAL A 107 7.51 -1.72 2.77
CA VAL A 107 7.38 -1.58 4.21
C VAL A 107 6.04 -0.91 4.52
N TYR A 108 5.19 -1.62 5.26
CA TYR A 108 3.91 -1.13 5.74
C TYR A 108 4.01 -0.61 7.17
N GLU A 109 3.56 0.63 7.38
CA GLU A 109 3.48 1.30 8.67
C GLU A 109 2.00 1.51 9.04
N PRO A 110 1.41 0.61 9.84
CA PRO A 110 0.01 0.69 10.24
C PRO A 110 -0.25 1.83 11.23
N THR A 111 -1.39 2.48 11.06
CA THR A 111 -2.03 3.37 12.04
C THR A 111 -3.14 2.59 12.75
N TYR A 112 -2.84 2.12 13.96
CA TYR A 112 -3.80 1.40 14.79
C TYR A 112 -4.83 2.35 15.40
N ALA A 113 -6.11 2.02 15.25
CA ALA A 113 -7.20 2.85 15.74
C ALA A 113 -7.35 2.74 17.27
N GLU A 114 -7.69 3.83 17.92
CA GLU A 114 -8.14 3.83 19.31
C GLU A 114 -9.65 3.53 19.41
N PRO A 115 -10.13 2.85 20.45
CA PRO A 115 -9.40 2.41 21.64
C PRO A 115 -8.69 1.05 21.49
N TRP A 116 -8.78 0.41 20.32
CA TRP A 116 -8.26 -0.95 20.11
C TRP A 116 -6.76 -1.04 20.40
N ALA A 117 -5.98 -0.05 19.94
CA ALA A 117 -4.53 -0.03 20.15
C ALA A 117 -4.15 0.03 21.63
N THR A 118 -4.84 0.85 22.43
CA THR A 118 -4.64 0.89 23.88
C THR A 118 -5.02 -0.44 24.53
N GLN A 119 -6.16 -1.02 24.16
CA GLN A 119 -6.62 -2.30 24.71
C GLN A 119 -5.63 -3.44 24.43
N GLN A 120 -5.04 -3.51 23.23
CA GLN A 120 -4.03 -4.51 22.90
C GLN A 120 -2.77 -4.36 23.77
N LYS A 121 -2.30 -3.12 23.98
CA LYS A 121 -1.15 -2.84 24.84
C LYS A 121 -1.44 -3.20 26.31
N GLU A 122 -2.62 -2.88 26.81
CA GLU A 122 -3.04 -3.25 28.18
C GLU A 122 -3.16 -4.77 28.36
N ALA A 123 -3.56 -5.49 27.32
CA ALA A 123 -3.55 -6.94 27.27
C ALA A 123 -2.14 -7.55 27.10
N GLY A 124 -1.09 -6.74 27.04
CA GLY A 124 0.31 -7.17 26.97
C GLY A 124 0.83 -7.45 25.55
N PHE A 125 0.07 -7.09 24.50
CA PHE A 125 0.52 -7.24 23.12
C PHE A 125 1.38 -6.05 22.67
N GLU A 126 2.50 -6.36 22.00
CA GLU A 126 3.32 -5.35 21.34
C GLU A 126 2.80 -5.10 19.92
N LEU A 127 2.42 -3.86 19.63
CA LEU A 127 1.98 -3.46 18.29
C LEU A 127 3.17 -3.19 17.39
N GLN A 128 3.27 -3.94 16.29
CA GLN A 128 4.35 -3.78 15.32
C GLN A 128 4.28 -2.40 14.67
N LYS A 129 5.38 -1.64 14.73
CA LYS A 129 5.47 -0.31 14.10
C LYS A 129 5.55 -0.40 12.59
N THR A 130 6.22 -1.43 12.08
CA THR A 130 6.39 -1.68 10.65
C THR A 130 6.31 -3.17 10.35
N MET A 131 5.87 -3.50 9.15
CA MET A 131 5.72 -4.86 8.65
C MET A 131 6.26 -4.93 7.22
N LYS A 132 7.01 -6.00 6.92
CA LYS A 132 7.39 -6.39 5.55
C LYS A 132 6.49 -7.52 5.08
N ASN A 133 6.54 -7.86 3.78
CA ASN A 133 5.74 -8.91 3.17
C ASN A 133 4.22 -8.69 3.30
N VAL A 134 3.78 -7.44 3.34
CA VAL A 134 2.35 -7.08 3.45
C VAL A 134 1.86 -6.50 2.14
N THR A 135 1.02 -7.25 1.44
CA THR A 135 0.27 -6.81 0.24
C THR A 135 -1.22 -6.63 0.52
N SER A 136 -1.73 -7.21 1.61
CA SER A 136 -3.09 -7.00 2.13
C SER A 136 -3.03 -6.19 3.43
N MET A 137 -3.49 -4.95 3.37
CA MET A 137 -3.43 -4.02 4.49
C MET A 137 -4.78 -3.97 5.22
N GLY A 138 -4.74 -4.35 6.51
CA GLY A 138 -5.90 -4.43 7.41
C GLY A 138 -6.18 -3.18 8.23
N HIS A 139 -5.16 -2.39 8.59
CA HIS A 139 -5.32 -1.08 9.26
C HIS A 139 -5.17 0.11 8.29
N ASN A 140 -5.62 1.30 8.68
CA ASN A 140 -5.15 2.52 7.99
C ASN A 140 -3.61 2.58 8.11
N GLY A 141 -2.92 3.35 7.28
CA GLY A 141 -1.47 3.45 7.34
C GLY A 141 -0.83 3.68 5.98
N VAL A 142 0.49 3.51 5.92
CA VAL A 142 1.26 3.81 4.69
C VAL A 142 2.11 2.62 4.32
N TRP A 143 1.97 2.13 3.10
CA TRP A 143 2.90 1.18 2.49
C TRP A 143 3.88 1.94 1.61
N ARG A 144 5.18 1.64 1.71
CA ARG A 144 6.25 2.35 0.98
C ARG A 144 7.20 1.39 0.29
N PHE A 145 7.46 1.65 -0.98
CA PHE A 145 8.46 0.97 -1.78
C PHE A 145 9.53 1.95 -2.24
N LYS A 146 10.77 1.72 -1.82
CA LYS A 146 11.90 2.61 -2.09
C LYS A 146 12.74 2.06 -3.23
N PHE A 147 13.09 2.92 -4.18
CA PHE A 147 13.96 2.59 -5.31
C PHE A 147 14.86 3.78 -5.65
N LYS A 148 15.78 3.59 -6.59
CA LYS A 148 16.69 4.62 -7.09
C LYS A 148 16.53 4.79 -8.60
N SER A 149 16.67 6.01 -9.10
CA SER A 149 16.79 6.30 -10.53
C SER A 149 18.27 6.22 -10.99
N PRO A 150 18.61 5.58 -12.13
CA PRO A 150 17.71 4.98 -13.12
C PRO A 150 17.05 3.69 -12.63
N PHE A 151 15.73 3.57 -12.79
CA PHE A 151 14.97 2.44 -12.22
C PHE A 151 15.44 1.09 -12.75
N TYR A 152 15.72 0.97 -14.05
CA TYR A 152 16.16 -0.29 -14.64
C TYR A 152 17.48 -0.80 -14.05
N MET A 153 18.42 0.09 -13.77
CA MET A 153 19.71 -0.28 -13.14
C MET A 153 19.49 -0.72 -11.70
N TRP A 154 18.69 0.03 -10.94
CA TRP A 154 18.33 -0.36 -9.57
C TRP A 154 17.61 -1.72 -9.53
N LEU A 155 16.71 -1.97 -10.49
CA LEU A 155 15.98 -3.23 -10.59
C LEU A 155 16.94 -4.41 -10.76
N LEU A 156 17.88 -4.33 -11.69
CA LEU A 156 18.87 -5.40 -11.93
C LEU A 156 19.72 -5.70 -10.69
N GLU A 157 20.06 -4.69 -9.89
CA GLU A 157 20.82 -4.83 -8.64
C GLU A 157 20.04 -5.49 -7.51
N ASN A 158 18.70 -5.48 -7.57
CA ASN A 158 17.82 -5.96 -6.49
C ASN A 158 17.02 -7.23 -6.86
N LEU A 159 17.25 -7.81 -8.04
CA LEU A 159 16.62 -9.06 -8.48
C LEU A 159 17.38 -10.34 -8.05
N TYR A 160 18.51 -10.23 -7.35
CA TYR A 160 19.39 -11.36 -6.94
C TYR A 160 19.72 -11.36 -5.46
#